data_AF-A0A5V0LCW5-F1
#
_entry.id   AF-A0A5V0LCW5-F1
#
_cell.length_a   1.000
_cell.length_b   1.000
_cell.length_c   1.000
_cell.angle_alpha   90.00
_cell.angle_beta   90.00
_cell.angle_gamma   90.00
#
_symmetry.space_group_name_H-M   'P 1'
#
loop_
_entity.id
_entity.type
_entity.pdbx_description
1 polymer ?
#
loop_
_entity_poly.entity_id
_entity_poly.type
_entity_poly.pdbx_seq_one_letter_code
_entity_poly.pdbx_strand_id
1 'polypeptide(L)'
;MSKLPSPDMVRRIEDAAAALIAAGTPNPTNVQVRDHLGGGSLATISPVMRAFRARQREQAREETLPIPPELQQLLTGQLSLLWQAAVQQADAGALAAREQADADIEQADLERDAALAKVAELESELAVLREVQAERDRLLKQELGLREHTISLREEVVRQQTRNEHLSTQLQESREEVKTLRASEKALQKELLMQARAEPKGGKVTK
;
A
#
# COMPACT_ATOMS: atom_id res chain seq x y z
N MET A 1 -1.75 93.05 -25.20
CA MET A 1 -2.26 92.36 -24.01
C MET A 1 -2.48 90.88 -24.35
N SER A 2 -1.45 90.03 -24.30
CA SER A 2 -1.63 88.59 -24.52
C SER A 2 -2.30 88.00 -23.28
N LYS A 3 -3.53 87.51 -23.44
CA LYS A 3 -4.24 86.77 -22.38
C LYS A 3 -3.39 85.56 -21.99
N LEU A 4 -2.96 85.51 -20.72
CA LEU A 4 -2.33 84.34 -20.15
C LEU A 4 -3.32 83.15 -20.25
N PRO A 5 -2.87 81.95 -20.65
CA PRO A 5 -3.72 80.77 -20.67
C PRO A 5 -4.28 80.47 -19.28
N SER A 6 -5.51 79.94 -19.23
CA SER A 6 -6.11 79.43 -17.99
C SER A 6 -5.20 78.37 -17.35
N PRO A 7 -5.08 78.30 -16.01
CA PRO A 7 -4.31 77.28 -15.31
C PRO A 7 -4.62 75.84 -15.75
N ASP A 8 -5.90 75.54 -16.03
CA ASP A 8 -6.31 74.23 -16.53
C ASP A 8 -5.73 73.91 -17.91
N MET A 9 -5.58 74.93 -18.75
CA MET A 9 -5.01 74.79 -20.10
C MET A 9 -3.49 74.55 -20.01
N VAL A 10 -2.81 75.23 -19.08
CA VAL A 10 -1.39 74.98 -18.79
C VAL A 10 -1.17 73.53 -18.39
N ARG A 11 -1.98 73.00 -17.45
CA ARG A 11 -1.87 71.61 -17.00
C ARG A 11 -2.07 70.61 -18.15
N ARG A 12 -3.11 70.79 -18.97
CA ARG A 12 -3.35 69.92 -20.14
C ARG A 12 -2.18 69.92 -21.12
N ILE A 13 -1.57 71.07 -21.38
CA ILE A 13 -0.41 71.18 -22.28
C ILE A 13 0.80 70.44 -21.71
N GLU A 14 1.04 70.56 -20.40
CA GLU A 14 2.14 69.87 -19.72
C GLU A 14 1.91 68.35 -19.64
N ASP A 15 0.68 67.91 -19.36
CA ASP A 15 0.29 66.50 -19.36
C ASP A 15 0.47 65.87 -20.75
N ALA A 16 0.06 66.57 -21.81
CA ALA A 16 0.25 66.14 -23.20
C ALA A 16 1.75 66.05 -23.57
N ALA A 17 2.56 67.01 -23.11
CA ALA A 17 4.00 66.96 -23.32
C ALA A 17 4.64 65.78 -22.56
N ALA A 18 4.23 65.54 -21.31
CA ALA A 18 4.70 64.41 -20.51
C ALA A 18 4.31 63.06 -21.13
N ALA A 19 3.08 62.94 -21.65
CA ALA A 19 2.61 61.74 -22.35
C ALA A 19 3.44 61.45 -23.62
N LEU A 20 3.78 62.47 -24.40
CA LEU A 20 4.65 62.31 -25.57
C LEU A 20 6.07 61.90 -25.22
N ILE A 21 6.60 62.38 -24.09
CA ILE A 21 7.91 61.96 -23.57
C ILE A 21 7.88 60.51 -23.13
N ALA A 22 6.86 60.10 -22.37
CA ALA A 22 6.65 58.72 -21.96
C ALA A 22 6.45 57.77 -23.16
N ALA A 23 5.82 58.25 -24.23
CA ALA A 23 5.65 57.52 -25.49
C ALA A 23 6.91 57.47 -26.38
N GLY A 24 8.06 58.00 -25.90
CA GLY A 24 9.35 57.88 -26.58
C GLY A 24 9.76 59.08 -27.44
N THR A 25 9.08 60.23 -27.34
CA THR A 25 9.52 61.49 -27.97
C THR A 25 10.20 62.38 -26.92
N PRO A 26 11.53 62.30 -26.74
CA PRO A 26 12.22 62.98 -25.62
C PRO A 26 12.14 64.51 -25.68
N ASN A 27 11.97 65.09 -26.87
CA ASN A 27 11.83 66.53 -27.07
C ASN A 27 10.58 66.85 -27.92
N PRO A 28 9.36 66.79 -27.36
CA PRO A 28 8.14 67.06 -28.11
C PRO A 28 8.14 68.48 -28.65
N THR A 29 7.88 68.64 -29.94
CA THR A 29 7.70 69.95 -30.58
C THR A 29 6.36 70.57 -30.21
N ASN A 30 6.24 71.90 -30.26
CA ASN A 30 4.98 72.58 -29.95
C ASN A 30 3.84 72.16 -30.90
N VAL A 31 4.18 71.68 -32.12
CA VAL A 31 3.23 71.12 -33.09
C VAL A 31 2.76 69.73 -32.65
N GLN A 32 3.67 68.83 -32.26
CA GLN A 32 3.31 67.50 -31.74
C GLN A 32 2.42 67.57 -30.49
N VAL A 33 2.72 68.50 -29.58
CA VAL A 33 1.89 68.72 -28.38
C VAL A 33 0.50 69.23 -28.77
N ARG A 34 0.41 70.15 -29.73
CA ARG A 34 -0.89 70.64 -30.25
C ARG A 34 -1.69 69.51 -30.89
N ASP A 35 -1.06 68.68 -31.70
CA ASP A 35 -1.73 67.60 -32.42
C ASP A 35 -2.18 66.51 -31.44
N HIS A 36 -1.41 66.22 -30.39
CA HIS A 36 -1.79 65.32 -29.30
C HIS A 36 -2.95 65.87 -28.43
N LEU A 37 -3.05 67.20 -28.28
CA LEU A 37 -4.16 67.87 -27.61
C LEU A 37 -5.45 67.92 -28.46
N GLY A 38 -5.38 67.58 -29.75
CA GLY A 38 -6.51 67.70 -30.68
C GLY A 38 -6.76 69.14 -31.19
N GLY A 39 -5.78 70.05 -31.05
CA GLY A 39 -5.85 71.43 -31.52
C GLY A 39 -5.41 72.47 -30.49
N GLY A 40 -5.47 73.76 -30.86
CA GLY A 40 -5.11 74.89 -30.00
C GLY A 40 -4.18 75.90 -30.67
N SER A 41 -4.11 77.13 -30.13
CA SER A 41 -3.24 78.17 -30.66
C SER A 41 -1.78 77.93 -30.25
N LEU A 42 -0.89 77.88 -31.24
CA LEU A 42 0.57 77.80 -31.00
C LEU A 42 1.09 79.01 -30.20
N ALA A 43 0.42 80.16 -30.28
CA ALA A 43 0.74 81.33 -29.46
C ALA A 43 0.50 81.09 -27.97
N THR A 44 -0.42 80.17 -27.63
CA THR A 44 -0.76 79.78 -26.25
C THR A 44 0.11 78.63 -25.76
N ILE A 45 0.44 77.67 -26.63
CA ILE A 45 1.26 76.49 -26.30
C ILE A 45 2.74 76.86 -26.13
N SER A 46 3.24 77.78 -26.94
CA SER A 46 4.68 78.09 -26.97
C SER A 46 5.25 78.64 -25.65
N PRO A 47 4.59 79.56 -24.93
CA PRO A 47 5.05 80.00 -23.61
C PRO A 47 5.06 78.88 -22.56
N VAL A 48 4.03 78.01 -22.55
CA VAL A 48 3.91 76.90 -21.59
C VAL A 48 5.00 75.85 -21.83
N MET A 49 5.19 75.42 -23.08
CA MET A 49 6.25 74.49 -23.44
C MET A 49 7.65 75.03 -23.16
N ARG A 50 7.85 76.36 -23.26
CA ARG A 50 9.12 77.00 -22.88
C ARG A 50 9.36 76.88 -21.37
N ALA A 51 8.34 77.14 -20.55
CA ALA A 51 8.44 76.99 -19.09
C ALA A 51 8.63 75.53 -18.66
N PHE A 52 7.89 74.60 -19.28
CA PHE A 52 8.00 73.17 -19.06
C PHE A 52 9.41 72.64 -19.37
N ARG A 53 9.97 72.97 -20.55
CA ARG A 53 11.37 72.61 -20.90
C ARG A 53 12.41 73.30 -20.02
N ALA A 54 12.10 74.47 -19.46
CA ALA A 54 13.00 75.12 -18.50
C ALA A 54 13.03 74.34 -17.17
N ARG A 55 11.87 73.94 -16.64
CA ARG A 55 11.79 73.11 -15.42
C ARG A 55 12.42 71.74 -15.60
N GLN A 56 12.20 71.06 -16.72
CA GLN A 56 12.87 69.78 -16.99
C GLN A 56 14.39 69.91 -17.02
N ARG A 57 14.93 70.98 -17.59
CA ARG A 57 16.38 71.21 -17.61
C ARG A 57 16.94 71.48 -16.22
N GLU A 58 16.18 72.14 -15.36
CA GLU A 58 16.58 72.37 -13.96
C GLU A 58 16.57 71.06 -13.16
N GLN A 59 15.51 70.26 -13.28
CA GLN A 59 15.42 68.94 -12.64
C GLN A 59 16.52 67.99 -13.12
N ALA A 60 16.77 67.92 -14.42
CA ALA A 60 17.86 67.11 -14.96
C ALA A 60 19.25 67.57 -14.48
N ARG A 61 19.43 68.87 -14.18
CA ARG A 61 20.66 69.41 -13.60
C ARG A 61 20.81 69.06 -12.11
N GLU A 62 19.72 69.05 -11.36
CA GLU A 62 19.70 68.60 -9.96
C GLU A 62 19.97 67.09 -9.86
N GLU A 63 19.41 66.29 -10.76
CA GLU A 63 19.60 64.83 -10.82
C GLU A 63 21.00 64.41 -11.31
N THR A 64 21.76 65.30 -11.98
CA THR A 64 23.09 64.99 -12.52
C THR A 64 24.25 65.33 -11.59
N LEU A 65 24.00 65.75 -10.35
CA LEU A 65 25.06 65.92 -9.36
C LEU A 65 25.75 64.56 -9.10
N PRO A 66 27.03 64.39 -9.49
CA PRO A 66 27.71 63.12 -9.32
C PRO A 66 27.92 62.82 -7.84
N ILE A 67 27.66 61.57 -7.44
CA ILE A 67 27.99 61.10 -6.09
C ILE A 67 29.51 61.24 -5.91
N PRO A 68 29.98 61.88 -4.82
CA PRO A 68 31.40 61.97 -4.51
C PRO A 68 32.09 60.59 -4.54
N PRO A 69 33.28 60.49 -5.14
CA PRO A 69 33.97 59.21 -5.32
C PRO A 69 34.27 58.50 -3.99
N GLU A 70 34.50 59.25 -2.91
CA GLU A 70 34.70 58.70 -1.57
C GLU A 70 33.45 57.99 -1.04
N LEU A 71 32.26 58.58 -1.29
CA LEU A 71 30.99 57.96 -0.93
C LEU A 71 30.68 56.75 -1.80
N GLN A 72 31.03 56.78 -3.08
CA GLN A 72 30.90 55.60 -3.96
C GLN A 72 31.78 54.45 -3.48
N GLN A 73 33.06 54.70 -3.15
CA GLN A 73 33.96 53.67 -2.63
C GLN A 73 33.47 53.08 -1.31
N LEU A 74 32.99 53.93 -0.40
CA LEU A 74 32.39 53.46 0.86
C LEU A 74 31.18 52.56 0.58
N LEU A 75 30.25 52.98 -0.28
CA LEU A 75 29.06 52.21 -0.64
C LEU A 75 29.43 50.85 -1.28
N THR A 76 30.39 50.83 -2.20
CA THR A 76 30.88 49.58 -2.82
C THR A 76 31.49 48.65 -1.78
N GLY A 77 32.28 49.16 -0.84
CA GLY A 77 32.86 48.37 0.25
C GLY A 77 31.78 47.78 1.17
N GLN A 78 30.79 48.59 1.58
CA GLN A 78 29.69 48.13 2.42
C GLN A 78 28.81 47.07 1.71
N LEU A 79 28.51 47.28 0.43
CA LEU A 79 27.76 46.30 -0.37
C LEU A 79 28.54 44.98 -0.53
N SER A 80 29.86 45.04 -0.67
CA SER A 80 30.70 43.85 -0.76
C SER A 80 30.68 43.04 0.53
N LEU A 81 30.75 43.71 1.70
CA LEU A 81 30.64 43.05 3.00
C LEU A 81 29.26 42.44 3.23
N LEU A 82 28.19 43.17 2.88
CA LEU A 82 26.82 42.64 2.96
C LEU A 82 26.64 41.42 2.08
N TRP A 83 27.16 41.46 0.85
CA TRP A 83 27.12 40.32 -0.08
C TRP A 83 27.89 39.13 0.46
N GLN A 84 29.11 39.32 0.97
CA GLN A 84 29.90 38.25 1.57
C GLN A 84 29.18 37.61 2.76
N ALA A 85 28.59 38.41 3.64
CA ALA A 85 27.82 37.91 4.77
C ALA A 85 26.59 37.11 4.29
N ALA A 86 25.87 37.59 3.28
CA ALA A 86 24.72 36.89 2.70
C ALA A 86 25.12 35.54 2.08
N VAL A 87 26.24 35.50 1.33
CA VAL A 87 26.77 34.26 0.74
C VAL A 87 27.18 33.27 1.83
N GLN A 88 27.93 33.72 2.84
CA GLN A 88 28.33 32.86 3.96
C GLN A 88 27.13 32.29 4.71
N GLN A 89 26.09 33.09 4.92
CA GLN A 89 24.86 32.63 5.55
C GLN A 89 24.11 31.62 4.67
N ALA A 90 24.05 31.85 3.36
CA ALA A 90 23.42 30.93 2.41
C ALA A 90 24.18 29.60 2.33
N ASP A 91 25.51 29.63 2.28
CA ASP A 91 26.36 28.44 2.27
C ASP A 91 26.22 27.62 3.55
N ALA A 92 26.21 28.29 4.71
CA ALA A 92 25.97 27.64 6.00
C ALA A 92 24.58 26.99 6.06
N GLY A 93 23.54 27.68 5.56
CA GLY A 93 22.20 27.13 5.47
C GLY A 93 22.10 25.93 4.52
N ALA A 94 22.78 25.99 3.38
CA ALA A 94 22.81 24.89 2.41
C ALA A 94 23.56 23.67 2.95
N LEU A 95 24.66 23.88 3.69
CA LEU A 95 25.40 22.80 4.35
C LEU A 95 24.54 22.14 5.43
N ALA A 96 23.93 22.94 6.32
CA ALA A 96 23.06 22.42 7.38
C ALA A 96 21.86 21.64 6.81
N ALA A 97 21.26 22.12 5.72
CA ALA A 97 20.16 21.42 5.05
C ALA A 97 20.61 20.08 4.44
N ARG A 98 21.83 20.00 3.90
CA ARG A 98 22.40 18.74 3.39
C ARG A 98 22.69 17.76 4.51
N GLU A 99 23.35 18.21 5.57
CA GLU A 99 23.65 17.36 6.74
C GLU A 99 22.38 16.82 7.39
N GLN A 100 21.33 17.65 7.50
CA GLN A 100 20.05 17.18 8.00
C GLN A 100 19.40 16.16 7.07
N ALA A 101 19.41 16.41 5.75
CA ALA A 101 18.85 15.47 4.78
C ALA A 101 19.59 14.13 4.78
N ASP A 102 20.93 14.15 4.89
CA ASP A 102 21.73 12.94 4.98
C ASP A 102 21.42 12.15 6.27
N ALA A 103 21.25 12.84 7.40
CA ALA A 103 20.84 12.22 8.66
C ALA A 103 19.42 11.62 8.58
N ASP A 104 18.48 12.33 7.95
CA ASP A 104 17.10 11.84 7.76
C ASP A 104 17.07 10.61 6.85
N ILE A 105 17.90 10.57 5.79
CA ILE A 105 18.06 9.42 4.90
C ILE A 105 18.63 8.23 5.67
N GLU A 106 19.70 8.43 6.44
CA GLU A 106 20.31 7.37 7.24
C GLU A 106 19.31 6.79 8.25
N GLN A 107 18.54 7.65 8.93
CA GLN A 107 17.50 7.19 9.84
C GLN A 107 16.41 6.37 9.11
N ALA A 108 15.93 6.87 7.96
CA ALA A 108 14.92 6.17 7.17
C ALA A 108 15.42 4.80 6.66
N ASP A 109 16.69 4.71 6.28
CA ASP A 109 17.33 3.47 5.86
C ASP A 109 17.41 2.46 7.03
N LEU A 110 17.81 2.92 8.22
CA LEU A 110 17.84 2.07 9.42
C LEU A 110 16.45 1.56 9.80
N GLU A 111 15.42 2.42 9.75
CA GLU A 111 14.04 2.03 10.02
C GLU A 111 13.52 1.03 8.97
N ARG A 112 13.82 1.27 7.69
CA ARG A 112 13.49 0.34 6.61
C ARG A 112 14.13 -1.03 6.84
N ASP A 113 15.43 -1.06 7.14
CA ASP A 113 16.18 -2.30 7.27
C ASP A 113 15.70 -3.11 8.48
N ALA A 114 15.37 -2.44 9.60
CA ALA A 114 14.75 -3.06 10.75
C ALA A 114 13.37 -3.64 10.42
N ALA A 115 12.54 -2.91 9.65
CA ALA A 115 11.24 -3.39 9.22
C ALA A 115 11.35 -4.61 8.29
N LEU A 116 12.28 -4.58 7.34
CA LEU A 116 12.55 -5.71 6.43
C LEU A 116 13.03 -6.95 7.19
N ALA A 117 13.92 -6.77 8.16
CA ALA A 117 14.36 -7.86 9.02
C ALA A 117 13.18 -8.49 9.79
N LYS A 118 12.27 -7.66 10.31
CA LYS A 118 11.08 -8.17 11.00
C LYS A 118 10.12 -8.90 10.08
N VAL A 119 9.93 -8.41 8.85
CA VAL A 119 9.12 -9.11 7.83
C VAL A 119 9.72 -10.48 7.52
N ALA A 120 11.03 -10.57 7.29
CA ALA A 120 11.69 -11.84 7.02
C ALA A 120 11.54 -12.85 8.17
N GLU A 121 11.64 -12.39 9.42
CA GLU A 121 11.38 -13.23 10.61
C GLU A 121 9.94 -13.75 10.62
N LEU A 122 8.96 -12.87 10.43
CA LEU A 122 7.53 -13.23 10.42
C LEU A 122 7.18 -14.16 9.25
N GLU A 123 7.78 -13.98 8.08
CA GLU A 123 7.60 -14.88 6.94
C GLU A 123 8.15 -16.28 7.22
N SER A 124 9.29 -16.38 7.90
CA SER A 124 9.84 -17.65 8.36
C SER A 124 8.93 -18.32 9.40
N GLU A 125 8.43 -17.57 10.39
CA GLU A 125 7.47 -18.09 11.37
C GLU A 125 6.18 -18.59 10.70
N LEU A 126 5.65 -17.83 9.73
CA LEU A 126 4.47 -18.21 8.96
C LEU A 126 4.70 -19.48 8.13
N ALA A 127 5.89 -19.67 7.57
CA ALA A 127 6.24 -20.90 6.86
C ALA A 127 6.16 -22.12 7.79
N VAL A 128 6.76 -22.02 8.98
CA VAL A 128 6.70 -23.09 9.99
C VAL A 128 5.26 -23.37 10.41
N LEU A 129 4.45 -22.34 10.66
CA LEU A 129 3.04 -22.51 11.04
C LEU A 129 2.22 -23.21 9.94
N ARG A 130 2.50 -22.92 8.67
CA ARG A 130 1.86 -23.61 7.53
C ARG A 130 2.24 -25.08 7.47
N GLU A 131 3.48 -25.43 7.74
CA GLU A 131 3.92 -26.83 7.81
C GLU A 131 3.24 -27.57 8.96
N VAL A 132 3.19 -26.96 10.15
CA VAL A 132 2.48 -27.51 11.31
C VAL A 132 1.00 -27.73 11.02
N GLN A 133 0.36 -26.78 10.33
CA GLN A 133 -1.04 -26.92 9.92
C GLN A 133 -1.24 -28.07 8.93
N ALA A 134 -0.36 -28.20 7.94
CA ALA A 134 -0.43 -29.28 6.96
C ALA A 134 -0.27 -30.65 7.63
N GLU A 135 0.66 -30.80 8.57
CA GLU A 135 0.85 -32.05 9.30
C GLU A 135 -0.33 -32.34 10.24
N ARG A 136 -0.88 -31.33 10.92
CA ARG A 136 -2.12 -31.49 11.71
C ARG A 136 -3.26 -32.02 10.85
N ASP A 137 -3.47 -31.45 9.67
CA ASP A 137 -4.55 -31.86 8.77
C ASP A 137 -4.32 -33.30 8.24
N ARG A 138 -3.06 -33.68 8.00
CA ARG A 138 -2.70 -35.06 7.67
C ARG A 138 -3.01 -36.03 8.80
N LEU A 139 -2.60 -35.70 10.03
CA LEU A 139 -2.85 -36.53 11.21
C LEU A 139 -4.34 -36.68 11.49
N LEU A 140 -5.14 -35.61 11.34
CA LEU A 140 -6.59 -35.66 11.46
C LEU A 140 -7.22 -36.64 10.45
N LYS A 141 -6.77 -36.61 9.18
CA LYS A 141 -7.24 -37.57 8.17
C LYS A 141 -6.89 -39.01 8.53
N GLN A 142 -5.67 -39.25 9.04
CA GLN A 142 -5.26 -40.56 9.51
C GLN A 142 -6.10 -41.04 10.69
N GLU A 143 -6.36 -40.18 11.67
CA GLU A 143 -7.19 -40.50 12.83
C GLU A 143 -8.60 -40.90 12.41
N LEU A 144 -9.22 -40.15 11.50
CA LEU A 144 -10.55 -40.48 10.96
C LEU A 144 -10.54 -41.84 10.26
N GLY A 145 -9.56 -42.11 9.40
CA GLY A 145 -9.43 -43.40 8.73
C GLY A 145 -9.22 -44.57 9.70
N LEU A 146 -8.43 -44.38 10.76
CA LEU A 146 -8.24 -45.39 11.81
C LEU A 146 -9.53 -45.62 12.61
N ARG A 147 -10.33 -44.57 12.87
CA ARG A 147 -11.62 -44.70 13.53
C ARG A 147 -12.60 -45.51 12.69
N GLU A 148 -12.69 -45.24 11.39
CA GLU A 148 -13.50 -46.02 10.45
C GLU A 148 -13.08 -47.48 10.40
N HIS A 149 -11.77 -47.74 10.29
CA HIS A 149 -11.24 -49.10 10.30
C HIS A 149 -11.54 -49.83 11.61
N THR A 150 -11.45 -49.13 12.75
CA THR A 150 -11.79 -49.69 14.06
C THR A 150 -13.27 -50.06 14.16
N ILE A 151 -14.17 -49.25 13.60
CA ILE A 151 -15.61 -49.56 13.54
C ILE A 151 -15.83 -50.84 12.72
N SER A 152 -15.23 -50.92 11.52
CA SER A 152 -15.35 -52.09 10.65
C SER A 152 -14.82 -53.36 11.31
N LEU A 153 -13.66 -53.30 11.97
CA LEU A 153 -13.11 -54.44 12.72
C LEU A 153 -14.03 -54.88 13.86
N ARG A 154 -14.66 -53.94 14.58
CA ARG A 154 -15.63 -54.27 15.63
C ARG A 154 -16.85 -54.99 15.07
N GLU A 155 -17.38 -54.53 13.93
CA GLU A 155 -18.49 -55.20 13.24
C GLU A 155 -18.12 -56.62 12.79
N GLU A 156 -16.91 -56.80 12.27
CA GLU A 156 -16.41 -58.13 11.90
C GLU A 156 -16.25 -59.04 13.11
N VAL A 157 -15.70 -58.54 14.22
CA VAL A 157 -15.60 -59.29 15.48
C VAL A 157 -16.98 -59.76 15.95
N VAL A 158 -17.99 -58.87 15.97
CA VAL A 158 -19.36 -59.25 16.36
C VAL A 158 -19.91 -60.34 15.42
N ARG A 159 -19.72 -60.18 14.10
CA ARG A 159 -20.16 -61.18 13.11
C ARG A 159 -19.50 -62.55 13.35
N GLN A 160 -18.20 -62.57 13.61
CA GLN A 160 -17.48 -63.82 13.89
C GLN A 160 -17.89 -64.43 15.23
N GLN A 161 -18.17 -63.62 16.25
CA GLN A 161 -18.70 -64.09 17.54
C GLN A 161 -20.05 -64.79 17.34
N THR A 162 -21.01 -64.14 16.67
CA THR A 162 -22.33 -64.75 16.38
C THR A 162 -22.20 -66.03 15.56
N ARG A 163 -21.29 -66.08 14.59
CA ARG A 163 -21.04 -67.29 13.79
C ARG A 163 -20.46 -68.43 14.65
N ASN A 164 -19.52 -68.13 15.54
CA ASN A 164 -18.95 -69.13 16.45
C ASN A 164 -20.00 -69.66 17.43
N GLU A 165 -20.85 -68.79 17.98
CA GLU A 165 -21.97 -69.20 18.84
C GLU A 165 -22.91 -70.16 18.09
N HIS A 166 -23.29 -69.82 16.87
CA HIS A 166 -24.15 -70.68 16.05
C HIS A 166 -23.51 -72.04 15.75
N LEU A 167 -22.24 -72.06 15.35
CA LEU A 167 -21.49 -73.31 15.10
C LEU A 167 -21.35 -74.14 16.38
N SER A 168 -21.16 -73.50 17.53
CA SER A 168 -21.11 -74.19 18.83
C SER A 168 -22.45 -74.86 19.16
N THR A 169 -23.57 -74.18 18.91
CA THR A 169 -24.92 -74.76 19.09
C THR A 169 -25.13 -75.95 18.15
N GLN A 170 -24.83 -75.80 16.85
CA GLN A 170 -24.93 -76.90 15.88
C GLN A 170 -24.07 -78.11 16.27
N LEU A 171 -22.86 -77.87 16.77
CA LEU A 171 -21.97 -78.92 17.25
C LEU A 171 -22.57 -79.65 18.46
N GLN A 172 -23.21 -78.92 19.37
CA GLN A 172 -23.89 -79.51 20.53
C GLN A 172 -25.11 -80.33 20.11
N GLU A 173 -25.94 -79.81 19.20
CA GLU A 173 -27.10 -80.53 18.64
C GLU A 173 -26.66 -81.83 17.96
N SER A 174 -25.67 -81.78 17.06
CA SER A 174 -25.13 -82.97 16.39
C SER A 174 -24.55 -83.99 17.38
N ARG A 175 -23.91 -83.54 18.47
CA ARG A 175 -23.41 -84.44 19.53
C ARG A 175 -24.56 -85.16 20.25
N GLU A 176 -25.64 -84.47 20.57
CA GLU A 176 -26.82 -85.09 21.18
C GLU A 176 -27.54 -86.02 20.18
N GLU A 177 -27.63 -85.66 18.90
CA GLU A 177 -28.13 -86.55 17.84
C GLU A 177 -27.29 -87.84 17.73
N VAL A 178 -25.97 -87.74 17.68
CA VAL A 178 -25.08 -88.93 17.67
C VAL A 178 -25.28 -89.80 18.91
N LYS A 179 -25.47 -89.17 20.08
CA LYS A 179 -25.70 -89.90 21.34
C LYS A 179 -27.05 -90.61 21.36
N THR A 180 -28.11 -89.97 20.85
CA THR A 180 -29.44 -90.58 20.74
C THR A 180 -29.46 -91.71 19.71
N LEU A 181 -28.82 -91.53 18.54
CA LEU A 181 -28.64 -92.58 17.53
C LEU A 181 -27.85 -93.79 18.08
N ARG A 182 -26.77 -93.56 18.84
CA ARG A 182 -26.04 -94.66 19.50
C ARG A 182 -26.90 -95.39 20.54
N ALA A 183 -27.78 -94.68 21.24
CA ALA A 183 -28.68 -95.30 22.21
C ALA A 183 -29.76 -96.15 21.50
N SER A 184 -30.35 -95.63 20.42
CA SER A 184 -31.33 -96.37 19.61
C SER A 184 -30.68 -97.56 18.90
N GLU A 185 -29.47 -97.42 18.36
CA GLU A 185 -28.70 -98.53 17.78
C GLU A 185 -28.48 -99.65 18.80
N LYS A 186 -28.05 -99.31 20.03
CA LYS A 186 -27.90 -100.29 21.11
C LYS A 186 -29.22 -100.96 21.49
N ALA A 187 -30.32 -100.20 21.51
CA ALA A 187 -31.65 -100.74 21.78
C ALA A 187 -32.10 -101.72 20.69
N LEU A 188 -31.97 -101.34 19.42
CA LEU A 188 -32.26 -102.18 18.25
C LEU A 188 -31.39 -103.44 18.23
N GLN A 189 -30.08 -103.33 18.50
CA GLN A 189 -29.20 -104.49 18.62
C GLN A 189 -29.68 -105.44 19.71
N LYS A 190 -30.11 -104.92 20.87
CA LYS A 190 -30.69 -105.73 21.95
C LYS A 190 -32.00 -106.40 21.53
N GLU A 191 -32.88 -105.69 20.83
CA GLU A 191 -34.13 -106.24 20.28
C GLU A 191 -33.89 -107.33 19.25
N LEU A 192 -32.97 -107.12 18.29
CA LEU A 192 -32.56 -108.12 17.32
C LEU A 192 -31.96 -109.36 18.00
N LEU A 193 -31.17 -109.20 19.06
CA LEU A 193 -30.67 -110.33 19.85
C LEU A 193 -31.81 -111.07 20.57
N MET A 194 -32.83 -110.37 21.06
CA MET A 194 -34.01 -111.02 21.64
C MET A 194 -34.83 -111.75 20.58
N GLN A 195 -35.03 -111.16 19.39
CA GLN A 195 -35.73 -111.79 18.27
C GLN A 195 -34.95 -112.99 17.72
N ALA A 196 -33.62 -112.92 17.56
CA ALA A 196 -32.80 -114.06 17.18
C ALA A 196 -32.80 -115.20 18.22
N ARG A 197 -33.07 -114.88 19.49
CA ARG A 197 -33.32 -115.88 20.55
C ARG A 197 -34.76 -116.40 20.56
N ALA A 198 -35.72 -115.62 20.06
CA ALA A 198 -37.13 -115.94 20.01
C ALA A 198 -37.56 -116.61 18.70
N GLU A 199 -36.79 -116.46 17.61
CA GLU A 199 -36.96 -117.23 16.38
C GLU A 199 -36.54 -118.68 16.66
N PRO A 200 -37.46 -119.65 16.58
CA PRO A 200 -37.10 -121.04 16.64
C PRO A 200 -36.37 -121.38 15.33
N LYS A 201 -35.14 -121.91 15.43
CA LYS A 201 -34.64 -122.76 14.35
C LYS A 201 -35.67 -123.86 14.11
N GLY A 202 -36.14 -123.90 12.87
CA GLY A 202 -37.27 -124.68 12.40
C GLY A 202 -37.22 -126.16 12.77
N GLY A 203 -38.40 -126.76 12.66
CA GLY A 203 -38.62 -128.14 13.10
C GLY A 203 -37.94 -129.24 12.28
N LYS A 204 -38.29 -130.44 12.78
CA LYS A 204 -38.10 -131.82 12.26
C LYS A 204 -36.65 -132.33 12.38
N VAL A 205 -36.38 -133.56 12.83
CA VAL A 205 -37.02 -134.88 12.63
C VAL A 205 -36.66 -135.75 13.87
N THR A 206 -37.54 -136.53 14.50
CA THR A 206 -37.89 -137.96 14.29
C THR A 206 -38.76 -138.34 15.51
N LYS A 207 -39.91 -139.00 15.46
CA LYS A 207 -40.37 -140.19 14.73
C LYS A 207 -41.89 -140.08 14.54
#